data_AF-A0A2W1NM29-F1
#
_entry.id   AF-A0A2W1NM29-F1
#
_cell.length_a   1.000
_cell.length_b   1.000
_cell.length_c   1.000
_cell.angle_alpha   90.00
_cell.angle_beta   90.00
_cell.angle_gamma   90.00
#
_symmetry.space_group_name_H-M   'P 1'
#
loop_
_entity.id
_entity.type
_entity.pdbx_description
1 polymer ?
#
loop_
_entity_poly.entity_id
_entity_poly.type
_entity_poly.pdbx_seq_one_letter_code
_entity_poly.pdbx_strand_id
1 'polypeptide(L)'
;MEKIICGIQQMGIGVPDVQGIWKWYRTMFGMDIRIFEDAAEAPLMIKYTGDKIQKRTASLAISMEGGGGFEIWQYTSRPTNKAKFDIQLGDLGTFSCRIKSHDVAASFAHMKANGAKFIGELSTNPAGEQSFFVEDPNGNIFNVVKGSGWLMDTKHPSKCGGVAGALIGVSDIDAALKLYQDVLDYETIVYDETGNFEDLKGFSTGNQKYRRVLLKHKQERKGPFSELLGPTQIELVQALERKPVKIFKDRLWGDWGFIHLCFDVRGMDTLKKECAAAGFPFTVDSGSTFDMGEAGGRFSYIEDPDGNLIEFVETHKVPLMKKLNWYLDLSKRDAEKRLPTWMIKAMRFGNKVS
;
A
#
# COMPACT_ATOMS: atom_id res chain seq x y z
N MET A 1 9.96 23.40 -6.59
CA MET A 1 10.50 22.27 -5.81
C MET A 1 10.48 21.06 -6.71
N GLU A 2 11.51 20.23 -6.70
CA GLU A 2 11.51 18.95 -7.44
C GLU A 2 10.53 17.95 -6.78
N LYS A 3 10.10 16.95 -7.54
CA LYS A 3 9.34 15.82 -6.99
C LYS A 3 10.25 15.03 -6.05
N ILE A 4 9.75 14.69 -4.86
CA ILE A 4 10.35 13.69 -3.98
C ILE A 4 9.28 12.67 -3.66
N ILE A 5 9.55 11.40 -3.93
CA ILE A 5 8.75 10.29 -3.41
C ILE A 5 9.40 9.82 -2.11
N CYS A 6 8.67 9.92 -1.01
CA CYS A 6 9.16 9.59 0.32
C CYS A 6 9.01 8.10 0.66
N GLY A 7 8.07 7.43 0.01
CA GLY A 7 7.80 6.00 0.17
C GLY A 7 6.31 5.69 -0.03
N ILE A 8 5.94 4.42 0.12
CA ILE A 8 4.53 4.02 0.16
C ILE A 8 3.99 4.43 1.53
N GLN A 9 3.08 5.40 1.56
CA GLN A 9 2.48 5.90 2.80
C GLN A 9 1.50 4.87 3.38
N GLN A 10 0.61 4.33 2.53
CA GLN A 10 -0.33 3.28 2.90
C GLN A 10 -0.75 2.42 1.72
N MET A 11 -1.25 1.23 2.07
CA MET A 11 -2.16 0.46 1.23
C MET A 11 -3.61 0.78 1.67
N GLY A 12 -4.45 1.22 0.73
CA GLY A 12 -5.87 1.41 0.98
C GLY A 12 -6.61 0.08 0.92
N ILE A 13 -7.42 -0.24 1.93
CA ILE A 13 -8.10 -1.54 2.04
C ILE A 13 -9.58 -1.34 2.34
N GLY A 14 -10.44 -1.56 1.35
CA GLY A 14 -11.90 -1.59 1.54
C GLY A 14 -12.34 -2.89 2.20
N VAL A 15 -13.14 -2.79 3.26
CA VAL A 15 -13.58 -3.92 4.08
C VAL A 15 -15.03 -3.78 4.53
N PRO A 16 -15.70 -4.89 4.89
CA PRO A 16 -17.05 -4.84 5.48
C PRO A 16 -17.04 -4.55 6.99
N ASP A 17 -15.92 -4.76 7.69
CA ASP A 17 -15.77 -4.55 9.14
C ASP A 17 -14.33 -4.12 9.48
N VAL A 18 -14.14 -2.83 9.80
CA VAL A 18 -12.84 -2.26 10.20
C VAL A 18 -12.31 -2.88 11.49
N GLN A 19 -13.17 -3.10 12.48
CA GLN A 19 -12.71 -3.50 13.82
C GLN A 19 -12.28 -4.95 13.84
N GLY A 20 -13.07 -5.83 13.21
CA GLY A 20 -12.75 -7.24 13.06
C GLY A 20 -11.45 -7.46 12.28
N ILE A 21 -11.30 -6.80 11.13
CA ILE A 21 -10.12 -7.01 10.30
C ILE A 21 -8.86 -6.42 10.92
N TRP A 22 -8.94 -5.26 11.56
CA TRP A 22 -7.77 -4.64 12.15
C TRP A 22 -7.23 -5.44 13.33
N LYS A 23 -8.11 -6.10 14.10
CA LYS A 23 -7.66 -7.08 15.11
C LYS A 23 -6.77 -8.16 14.49
N TRP A 24 -7.16 -8.69 13.33
CA TRP A 24 -6.36 -9.67 12.61
C TRP A 24 -5.02 -9.08 12.12
N TYR A 25 -5.01 -7.87 11.55
CA TYR A 25 -3.77 -7.20 11.14
C TYR A 25 -2.82 -6.90 12.30
N ARG A 26 -3.33 -6.59 13.50
CA ARG A 26 -2.49 -6.47 14.71
C ARG A 26 -1.83 -7.80 15.04
N THR A 27 -2.60 -8.87 15.14
CA THR A 27 -2.07 -10.21 15.49
C THR A 27 -1.10 -10.77 14.46
N MET A 28 -1.41 -10.63 13.17
CA MET A 28 -0.62 -11.26 12.11
C MET A 28 0.55 -10.41 11.64
N PHE A 29 0.40 -9.08 11.57
CA PHE A 29 1.42 -8.21 10.99
C PHE A 29 2.03 -7.21 11.98
N GLY A 30 1.42 -6.99 13.14
CA GLY A 30 1.91 -5.98 14.10
C GLY A 30 1.55 -4.54 13.69
N MET A 31 0.42 -4.37 13.00
CA MET A 31 -0.13 -3.05 12.62
C MET A 31 -0.90 -2.40 13.78
N ASP A 32 -0.22 -2.16 14.90
CA ASP A 32 -0.81 -1.91 16.21
C ASP A 32 -0.87 -0.44 16.65
N ILE A 33 -0.47 0.50 15.80
CA ILE A 33 -0.54 1.94 16.10
C ILE A 33 -1.62 2.62 15.27
N ARG A 34 -2.60 3.25 15.94
CA ARG A 34 -3.63 4.08 15.29
C ARG A 34 -3.15 5.51 15.08
N ILE A 35 -2.99 5.95 13.85
CA ILE A 35 -2.69 7.36 13.57
C ILE A 35 -3.96 8.20 13.66
N PHE A 36 -5.04 7.75 13.02
CA PHE A 36 -6.37 8.34 13.13
C PHE A 36 -7.44 7.29 12.85
N GLU A 37 -8.67 7.63 13.22
CA GLU A 37 -9.90 6.98 12.79
C GLU A 37 -10.93 8.09 12.62
N ASP A 38 -11.53 8.18 11.43
CA ASP A 38 -12.38 9.29 11.06
C ASP A 38 -13.58 8.83 10.21
N ALA A 39 -14.72 9.47 10.43
CA ALA A 39 -15.95 9.24 9.69
C ALA A 39 -16.28 10.49 8.87
N ALA A 40 -16.27 10.36 7.55
CA ALA A 40 -16.39 11.50 6.64
C ALA A 40 -17.17 11.16 5.38
N GLU A 41 -17.49 12.21 4.61
CA GLU A 41 -17.94 12.10 3.23
C GLU A 41 -16.74 12.14 2.29
N ALA A 42 -16.84 11.49 1.12
CA ALA A 42 -15.79 11.48 0.10
C ALA A 42 -16.20 12.26 -1.17
N PRO A 43 -16.42 13.60 -1.11
CA PRO A 43 -16.95 14.38 -2.22
C PRO A 43 -15.98 14.51 -3.40
N LEU A 44 -14.67 14.44 -3.15
CA LEU A 44 -13.65 14.51 -4.21
C LEU A 44 -13.51 13.20 -5.00
N MET A 45 -14.12 12.11 -4.51
CA MET A 45 -14.02 10.77 -5.12
C MET A 45 -15.27 10.41 -5.94
N ILE A 46 -16.17 11.36 -6.21
CA ILE A 46 -17.44 11.13 -6.94
C ILE A 46 -17.26 10.32 -8.23
N LYS A 47 -16.18 10.59 -8.98
CA LYS A 47 -15.81 9.84 -10.20
C LYS A 47 -15.68 8.33 -9.96
N TYR A 48 -15.20 7.92 -8.79
CA TYR A 48 -14.94 6.53 -8.41
C TYR A 48 -15.98 5.94 -7.46
N THR A 49 -16.99 6.72 -7.08
CA THR A 49 -18.07 6.32 -6.16
C THR A 49 -19.45 6.30 -6.83
N GLY A 50 -19.48 6.16 -8.16
CA GLY A 50 -20.69 6.00 -8.95
C GLY A 50 -21.51 7.28 -9.04
N ASP A 51 -20.83 8.41 -9.23
CA ASP A 51 -21.41 9.75 -9.35
C ASP A 51 -22.22 10.19 -8.12
N LYS A 52 -21.91 9.63 -6.95
CA LYS A 52 -22.55 9.94 -5.68
C LYS A 52 -21.53 10.15 -4.58
N ILE A 53 -21.77 11.15 -3.74
CA ILE A 53 -21.05 11.29 -2.48
C ILE A 53 -21.43 10.11 -1.58
N GLN A 54 -20.43 9.39 -1.10
CA GLN A 54 -20.61 8.29 -0.17
C GLN A 54 -20.01 8.64 1.20
N LYS A 55 -20.57 8.02 2.25
CA LYS A 55 -20.08 8.13 3.63
C LYS A 55 -19.26 6.91 3.99
N ARG A 56 -18.20 7.13 4.75
CA ARG A 56 -17.20 6.12 5.09
C ARG A 56 -16.66 6.29 6.50
N THR A 57 -16.05 5.25 7.02
CA THR A 57 -14.98 5.35 8.02
C THR A 57 -13.64 5.01 7.39
N ALA A 58 -12.57 5.66 7.86
CA ALA A 58 -11.19 5.35 7.50
C ALA A 58 -10.32 5.32 8.76
N SER A 59 -9.51 4.29 8.90
CA SER A 59 -8.54 4.14 9.99
C SER A 59 -7.16 3.92 9.42
N LEU A 60 -6.21 4.81 9.74
CA LEU A 60 -4.81 4.63 9.38
C LEU A 60 -4.08 3.91 10.51
N ALA A 61 -3.65 2.67 10.24
CA ALA A 61 -2.87 1.84 11.15
C ALA A 61 -1.43 1.68 10.64
N ILE A 62 -0.44 1.76 11.51
CA ILE A 62 0.97 1.53 11.16
C ILE A 62 1.62 0.52 12.12
N SER A 63 2.77 -0.02 11.71
CA SER A 63 3.69 -0.74 12.58
C SER A 63 4.90 0.12 12.93
N MET A 64 5.33 0.09 14.19
CA MET A 64 6.58 0.78 14.58
C MET A 64 7.84 0.10 14.08
N GLU A 65 7.75 -1.12 13.54
CA GLU A 65 8.85 -1.77 12.80
C GLU A 65 9.21 -0.99 11.51
N GLY A 66 8.34 -0.07 11.08
CA GLY A 66 8.44 0.66 9.81
C GLY A 66 7.72 -0.06 8.67
N GLY A 67 7.81 0.48 7.47
CA GLY A 67 6.92 0.17 6.35
C GLY A 67 5.72 1.12 6.28
N GLY A 68 5.02 1.11 5.15
CA GLY A 68 3.78 1.87 4.98
C GLY A 68 2.63 1.36 5.87
N GLY A 69 1.62 2.19 6.04
CA GLY A 69 0.42 1.90 6.82
C GLY A 69 -0.65 1.09 6.07
N PHE A 70 -1.72 0.76 6.78
CA PHE A 70 -2.99 0.36 6.19
C PHE A 70 -4.00 1.47 6.44
N GLU A 71 -4.59 1.97 5.36
CA GLU A 71 -5.79 2.80 5.47
C GLU A 71 -7.00 1.91 5.26
N ILE A 72 -7.65 1.54 6.36
CA ILE A 72 -8.73 0.56 6.38
C ILE A 72 -10.05 1.32 6.24
N TRP A 73 -10.75 1.08 5.13
CA TRP A 73 -11.94 1.78 4.69
C TRP A 73 -13.19 0.92 4.82
N GLN A 74 -14.29 1.52 5.29
CA GLN A 74 -15.60 0.88 5.28
C GLN A 74 -16.68 1.88 4.92
N TYR A 75 -17.55 1.52 3.97
CA TYR A 75 -18.73 2.31 3.66
C TYR A 75 -19.72 2.30 4.83
N THR A 76 -20.29 3.46 5.13
CA THR A 76 -21.38 3.63 6.11
C THR A 76 -22.70 4.06 5.46
N SER A 77 -22.64 4.61 4.25
CA SER A 77 -23.84 4.93 3.44
C SER A 77 -24.42 3.73 2.68
N ARG A 78 -23.64 2.66 2.52
CA ARG A 78 -24.03 1.44 1.79
C ARG A 78 -23.18 0.24 2.22
N PRO A 79 -23.58 -1.00 1.91
CA PRO A 79 -22.71 -2.16 2.06
C PRO A 79 -21.47 -2.08 1.16
N THR A 80 -20.32 -2.52 1.69
CA THR A 80 -19.09 -2.76 0.94
C THR A 80 -19.27 -4.02 0.07
N ASN A 81 -19.20 -3.89 -1.25
CA ASN A 81 -19.44 -5.00 -2.17
C ASN A 81 -18.17 -5.82 -2.47
N LYS A 82 -18.31 -7.15 -2.50
CA LYS A 82 -17.27 -8.08 -2.96
C LYS A 82 -17.34 -8.29 -4.48
N ALA A 83 -16.22 -8.69 -5.09
CA ALA A 83 -16.22 -9.17 -6.48
C ALA A 83 -17.20 -10.35 -6.65
N LYS A 84 -17.90 -10.38 -7.78
CA LYS A 84 -18.82 -11.48 -8.15
C LYS A 84 -18.14 -12.61 -8.92
N PHE A 85 -16.82 -12.57 -8.98
CA PHE A 85 -15.95 -13.52 -9.66
C PHE A 85 -14.73 -13.78 -8.78
N ASP A 86 -14.04 -14.89 -9.03
CA ASP A 86 -12.80 -15.20 -8.34
C ASP A 86 -11.68 -14.36 -8.93
N ILE A 87 -11.05 -13.53 -8.11
CA ILE A 87 -9.88 -12.75 -8.50
C ILE A 87 -8.69 -13.71 -8.66
N GLN A 88 -8.05 -13.68 -9.82
CA GLN A 88 -6.96 -14.57 -10.20
C GLN A 88 -5.64 -13.81 -10.32
N LEU A 89 -4.51 -14.51 -10.11
CA LEU A 89 -3.18 -13.91 -10.25
C LEU A 89 -2.99 -13.32 -11.65
N GLY A 90 -2.57 -12.06 -11.72
CA GLY A 90 -2.43 -11.30 -12.97
C GLY A 90 -3.71 -10.58 -13.42
N ASP A 91 -4.80 -10.63 -12.64
CA ASP A 91 -5.93 -9.71 -12.83
C ASP A 91 -5.50 -8.27 -12.58
N LEU A 92 -6.09 -7.35 -13.34
CA LEU A 92 -5.61 -5.99 -13.46
C LEU A 92 -5.90 -5.17 -12.20
N GLY A 93 -4.83 -4.62 -11.62
CA GLY A 93 -4.85 -3.84 -10.37
C GLY A 93 -3.98 -4.43 -9.27
N THR A 94 -4.00 -3.78 -8.10
CA THR A 94 -3.26 -4.26 -6.92
C THR A 94 -3.83 -5.61 -6.44
N PHE A 95 -3.09 -6.69 -6.70
CA PHE A 95 -3.50 -8.06 -6.39
C PHE A 95 -3.10 -8.47 -4.97
N SER A 96 -1.89 -8.11 -4.54
CA SER A 96 -1.38 -8.45 -3.22
C SER A 96 -0.61 -7.30 -2.59
N CYS A 97 -0.86 -7.04 -1.30
CA CYS A 97 -0.03 -6.15 -0.50
C CYS A 97 1.21 -6.90 -0.01
N ARG A 98 2.41 -6.34 -0.20
CA ARG A 98 3.65 -6.96 0.30
C ARG A 98 3.94 -6.47 1.70
N ILE A 99 4.23 -7.37 2.63
CA ILE A 99 4.50 -7.08 4.04
C ILE A 99 5.94 -7.46 4.37
N LYS A 100 6.69 -6.52 4.94
CA LYS A 100 8.10 -6.78 5.30
C LYS A 100 8.19 -7.71 6.51
N SER A 101 9.19 -8.59 6.52
CA SER A 101 9.53 -9.45 7.64
C SER A 101 11.04 -9.48 7.91
N HIS A 102 11.44 -9.49 9.18
CA HIS A 102 12.82 -9.74 9.61
C HIS A 102 13.26 -11.17 9.31
N ASP A 103 12.31 -12.10 9.43
CA ASP A 103 12.52 -13.53 9.27
C ASP A 103 11.22 -14.15 8.74
N VAL A 104 11.19 -14.39 7.43
CA VAL A 104 10.01 -14.87 6.71
C VAL A 104 9.58 -16.25 7.22
N ALA A 105 10.52 -17.13 7.56
CA ALA A 105 10.20 -18.46 8.09
C ALA A 105 9.57 -18.37 9.49
N ALA A 106 10.08 -17.48 10.35
CA ALA A 106 9.47 -17.23 11.65
C ALA A 106 8.08 -16.59 11.53
N SER A 107 7.88 -15.66 10.57
CA SER A 107 6.55 -15.10 10.28
C SER A 107 5.57 -16.16 9.81
N PHE A 108 6.00 -17.07 8.93
CA PHE A 108 5.19 -18.19 8.47
C PHE A 108 4.77 -19.07 9.65
N ALA A 109 5.71 -19.44 10.52
CA ALA A 109 5.43 -20.24 11.71
C ALA A 109 4.45 -19.56 12.67
N HIS A 110 4.62 -18.25 12.92
CA HIS A 110 3.70 -17.46 13.74
C HIS A 110 2.29 -17.45 13.17
N MET A 111 2.13 -17.13 11.88
CA MET A 111 0.83 -17.07 11.23
C MET A 111 0.15 -18.44 11.19
N LYS A 112 0.92 -19.51 10.98
CA LYS A 112 0.43 -20.89 11.04
C LYS A 112 -0.07 -21.25 12.43
N ALA A 113 0.67 -20.89 13.49
CA ALA A 113 0.24 -21.10 14.87
C ALA A 113 -1.03 -20.31 15.23
N ASN A 114 -1.29 -19.20 14.53
CA ASN A 114 -2.49 -18.38 14.70
C ASN A 114 -3.62 -18.71 13.69
N GLY A 115 -3.53 -19.84 12.98
CA GLY A 115 -4.60 -20.34 12.12
C GLY A 115 -4.82 -19.55 10.82
N ALA A 116 -3.78 -18.88 10.31
CA ALA A 116 -3.87 -18.17 9.03
C ALA A 116 -4.11 -19.13 7.86
N LYS A 117 -4.82 -18.64 6.82
CA LYS A 117 -5.05 -19.38 5.58
C LYS A 117 -3.96 -19.04 4.57
N PHE A 118 -3.13 -20.02 4.20
CA PHE A 118 -2.04 -19.83 3.24
C PHE A 118 -2.47 -20.18 1.82
N ILE A 119 -1.83 -19.53 0.85
CA ILE A 119 -1.89 -19.90 -0.57
C ILE A 119 -0.55 -20.54 -0.93
N GLY A 120 -0.52 -21.86 -0.97
CA GLY A 120 0.71 -22.63 -1.11
C GLY A 120 1.52 -22.70 0.20
N GLU A 121 2.80 -23.01 0.06
CA GLU A 121 3.76 -23.16 1.18
C GLU A 121 4.79 -22.03 1.15
N LEU A 122 5.67 -21.99 2.16
CA LEU A 122 6.88 -21.16 2.11
C LEU A 122 7.72 -21.55 0.88
N SER A 123 8.01 -20.57 0.02
CA SER A 123 8.73 -20.79 -1.25
C SER A 123 9.75 -19.68 -1.51
N THR A 124 10.48 -19.78 -2.61
CA THR A 124 11.52 -18.85 -3.01
C THR A 124 11.13 -18.18 -4.32
N ASN A 125 11.18 -16.84 -4.35
CA ASN A 125 10.88 -16.05 -5.54
C ASN A 125 12.04 -16.12 -6.57
N PRO A 126 11.87 -15.53 -7.78
CA PRO A 126 12.93 -15.53 -8.80
C PRO A 126 14.24 -14.84 -8.37
N ALA A 127 14.21 -13.97 -7.35
CA ALA A 127 15.41 -13.35 -6.78
C ALA A 127 16.16 -14.24 -5.76
N GLY A 128 15.69 -15.46 -5.50
CA GLY A 128 16.27 -16.33 -4.48
C GLY A 128 15.85 -15.99 -3.05
N GLU A 129 14.83 -15.15 -2.86
CA GLU A 129 14.35 -14.74 -1.54
C GLU A 129 13.11 -15.52 -1.11
N GLN A 130 13.09 -15.94 0.15
CA GLN A 130 11.94 -16.61 0.73
C GLN A 130 10.74 -15.65 0.83
N SER A 131 9.56 -16.17 0.50
CA SER A 131 8.28 -15.49 0.68
C SER A 131 7.14 -16.50 0.79
N PHE A 132 5.98 -16.03 1.25
CA PHE A 132 4.75 -16.81 1.21
C PHE A 132 3.54 -15.90 1.01
N PHE A 133 2.41 -16.49 0.63
CA PHE A 133 1.14 -15.80 0.47
C PHE A 133 0.14 -16.25 1.53
N VAL A 134 -0.60 -15.29 2.07
CA VAL A 134 -1.60 -15.50 3.12
C VAL A 134 -2.86 -14.69 2.81
N GLU A 135 -4.02 -15.29 3.05
CA GLU A 135 -5.30 -14.60 2.98
C GLU A 135 -5.70 -14.06 4.35
N ASP A 136 -6.18 -12.82 4.37
CA ASP A 136 -6.90 -12.31 5.53
C ASP A 136 -8.32 -12.91 5.62
N PRO A 137 -9.07 -12.70 6.72
CA PRO A 137 -10.45 -13.17 6.84
C PRO A 137 -11.41 -12.64 5.77
N ASN A 138 -11.01 -11.56 5.09
CA ASN A 138 -11.77 -10.93 4.03
C ASN A 138 -11.43 -11.53 2.64
N GLY A 139 -10.40 -12.39 2.54
CA GLY A 139 -9.91 -12.97 1.30
C GLY A 139 -8.97 -12.05 0.52
N ASN A 140 -8.49 -10.95 1.13
CA ASN A 140 -7.41 -10.15 0.55
C ASN A 140 -6.09 -10.90 0.71
N ILE A 141 -5.24 -10.81 -0.31
CA ILE A 141 -4.01 -11.59 -0.39
C ILE A 141 -2.84 -10.71 0.01
N PHE A 142 -2.02 -11.22 0.92
CA PHE A 142 -0.79 -10.57 1.37
C PHE A 142 0.40 -11.46 1.02
N ASN A 143 1.50 -10.83 0.62
CA ASN A 143 2.77 -11.50 0.34
C ASN A 143 3.79 -11.09 1.39
N VAL A 144 4.15 -12.00 2.28
CA VAL A 144 5.15 -11.72 3.31
C VAL A 144 6.53 -11.98 2.72
N VAL A 145 7.36 -10.95 2.75
CA VAL A 145 8.65 -10.90 2.04
C VAL A 145 9.75 -10.43 2.97
N LYS A 146 11.00 -10.71 2.59
CA LYS A 146 12.16 -10.19 3.32
C LYS A 146 12.15 -8.66 3.32
N GLY A 147 12.28 -8.08 4.51
CA GLY A 147 12.28 -6.65 4.74
C GLY A 147 13.66 -6.03 4.96
N SER A 148 13.75 -4.71 4.76
CA SER A 148 14.89 -3.89 5.21
C SER A 148 14.41 -2.50 5.67
N GLY A 149 15.32 -1.63 6.12
CA GLY A 149 14.99 -0.27 6.61
C GLY A 149 14.03 -0.30 7.81
N TRP A 150 14.47 -0.88 8.92
CA TRP A 150 13.68 -1.05 10.13
C TRP A 150 13.78 0.18 11.03
N LEU A 151 12.65 0.66 11.55
CA LEU A 151 12.60 1.82 12.44
C LEU A 151 12.93 1.46 13.90
N MET A 152 12.39 0.33 14.36
CA MET A 152 12.74 -0.28 15.65
C MET A 152 12.36 -1.75 15.71
N ASP A 153 13.00 -2.50 16.60
CA ASP A 153 12.55 -3.84 16.97
C ASP A 153 11.50 -3.73 18.08
N THR A 154 10.24 -3.96 17.70
CA THR A 154 9.06 -3.94 18.58
C THR A 154 8.90 -5.23 19.37
N LYS A 155 9.71 -6.26 19.05
CA LYS A 155 9.59 -7.63 19.57
C LYS A 155 8.25 -8.31 19.25
N HIS A 156 7.49 -7.80 18.29
CA HIS A 156 6.23 -8.41 17.89
C HIS A 156 6.48 -9.86 17.40
N PRO A 157 5.67 -10.86 17.84
CA PRO A 157 5.95 -12.27 17.56
C PRO A 157 5.87 -12.61 16.06
N SER A 158 5.11 -11.85 15.27
CA SER A 158 5.02 -12.08 13.83
C SER A 158 6.30 -11.79 13.05
N LYS A 159 7.26 -11.06 13.65
CA LYS A 159 8.48 -10.56 12.96
C LYS A 159 8.21 -9.68 11.73
N CYS A 160 6.95 -9.30 11.50
CA CYS A 160 6.54 -8.45 10.40
C CYS A 160 6.64 -6.96 10.77
N GLY A 161 6.71 -6.11 9.75
CA GLY A 161 6.38 -4.69 9.85
C GLY A 161 5.22 -4.33 8.93
N GLY A 162 5.22 -3.10 8.44
CA GLY A 162 4.19 -2.57 7.55
C GLY A 162 4.37 -2.93 6.07
N VAL A 163 3.75 -2.12 5.22
CA VAL A 163 3.76 -2.27 3.77
C VAL A 163 5.18 -2.13 3.22
N ALA A 164 5.60 -3.12 2.44
CA ALA A 164 6.90 -3.20 1.77
C ALA A 164 6.78 -3.04 0.25
N GLY A 165 5.55 -2.89 -0.27
CA GLY A 165 5.32 -2.97 -1.70
C GLY A 165 3.96 -3.50 -2.08
N ALA A 166 3.82 -3.79 -3.37
CA ALA A 166 2.64 -4.41 -3.96
C ALA A 166 3.03 -5.38 -5.07
N LEU A 167 2.21 -6.39 -5.29
CA LEU A 167 2.16 -7.16 -6.53
C LEU A 167 0.94 -6.70 -7.32
N ILE A 168 1.16 -6.21 -8.54
CA ILE A 168 0.17 -5.54 -9.37
C ILE A 168 0.03 -6.32 -10.68
N GLY A 169 -1.19 -6.74 -11.01
CA GLY A 169 -1.47 -7.33 -12.31
C GLY A 169 -1.62 -6.23 -13.36
N VAL A 170 -0.94 -6.38 -14.49
CA VAL A 170 -0.96 -5.44 -15.62
C VAL A 170 -1.16 -6.17 -16.93
N SER A 171 -1.77 -5.50 -17.92
CA SER A 171 -2.01 -6.09 -19.23
C SER A 171 -0.76 -6.08 -20.11
N ASP A 172 0.10 -5.09 -19.93
CA ASP A 172 1.37 -4.89 -20.64
C ASP A 172 2.39 -4.27 -19.69
N ILE A 173 3.43 -5.04 -19.35
CA ILE A 173 4.49 -4.58 -18.44
C ILE A 173 5.28 -3.42 -19.03
N ASP A 174 5.57 -3.41 -20.33
CA ASP A 174 6.40 -2.36 -20.94
C ASP A 174 5.64 -1.02 -20.95
N ALA A 175 4.32 -1.05 -21.11
CA ALA A 175 3.46 0.13 -20.92
C ALA A 175 3.43 0.59 -19.46
N ALA A 176 3.35 -0.34 -18.50
CA ALA A 176 3.31 -0.05 -17.07
C ALA A 176 4.64 0.51 -16.54
N LEU A 177 5.78 0.10 -17.10
CA LEU A 177 7.11 0.61 -16.72
C LEU A 177 7.21 2.13 -16.85
N LYS A 178 6.53 2.74 -17.83
CA LYS A 178 6.48 4.21 -17.97
C LYS A 178 5.98 4.92 -16.71
N LEU A 179 5.03 4.32 -15.99
CA LEU A 179 4.57 4.88 -14.72
C LEU A 179 5.51 4.46 -13.58
N TYR A 180 5.66 3.15 -13.38
CA TYR A 180 6.31 2.62 -12.18
C TYR A 180 7.81 2.91 -12.14
N GLN A 181 8.49 2.83 -13.28
CA GLN A 181 9.91 3.10 -13.40
C GLN A 181 10.18 4.61 -13.53
N ASP A 182 9.59 5.26 -14.54
CA ASP A 182 9.99 6.62 -14.93
C ASP A 182 9.38 7.72 -14.05
N VAL A 183 8.14 7.53 -13.56
CA VAL A 183 7.45 8.54 -12.73
C VAL A 183 7.56 8.22 -11.24
N LEU A 184 7.49 6.94 -10.86
CA LEU A 184 7.53 6.53 -9.44
C LEU A 184 8.94 6.18 -8.93
N ASP A 185 9.95 6.33 -9.78
CA ASP A 185 11.37 6.12 -9.51
C ASP A 185 11.71 4.69 -9.02
N TYR A 186 10.98 3.67 -9.46
CA TYR A 186 11.37 2.27 -9.25
C TYR A 186 12.32 1.80 -10.37
N GLU A 187 13.46 2.47 -10.48
CA GLU A 187 14.37 2.42 -11.62
C GLU A 187 15.10 1.09 -11.81
N THR A 188 15.27 0.31 -10.74
CA THR A 188 16.10 -0.90 -10.76
C THR A 188 15.26 -2.16 -10.88
N ILE A 189 15.44 -2.87 -11.99
CA ILE A 189 14.90 -4.22 -12.18
C ILE A 189 15.73 -5.20 -11.35
N VAL A 190 15.08 -5.87 -10.40
CA VAL A 190 15.66 -6.97 -9.60
C VAL A 190 15.65 -8.26 -10.40
N TYR A 191 14.55 -8.53 -11.10
CA TYR A 191 14.44 -9.58 -12.12
C TYR A 191 13.34 -9.20 -13.14
N ASP A 192 13.47 -9.72 -14.35
CA ASP A 192 12.44 -9.73 -15.41
C ASP A 192 12.44 -11.14 -16.00
N GLU A 193 11.50 -11.96 -15.57
CA GLU A 193 11.47 -13.39 -15.86
C GLU A 193 10.13 -13.78 -16.47
N THR A 194 10.16 -14.70 -17.45
CA THR A 194 8.97 -15.24 -18.09
C THR A 194 8.93 -16.75 -18.00
N GLY A 195 7.82 -17.30 -17.49
CA GLY A 195 7.66 -18.74 -17.38
C GLY A 195 6.59 -19.17 -16.39
N ASN A 196 6.74 -20.39 -15.91
CA ASN A 196 6.00 -20.93 -14.77
C ASN A 196 6.84 -20.77 -13.50
N PHE A 197 6.19 -20.56 -12.37
CA PHE A 197 6.89 -20.19 -11.14
C PHE A 197 6.45 -21.06 -9.97
N GLU A 198 7.43 -21.68 -9.30
CA GLU A 198 7.19 -22.57 -8.16
C GLU A 198 6.53 -21.84 -6.97
N ASP A 199 6.92 -20.59 -6.71
CA ASP A 199 6.34 -19.74 -5.65
C ASP A 199 4.89 -19.30 -5.93
N LEU A 200 4.39 -19.52 -7.15
CA LEU A 200 3.01 -19.18 -7.53
C LEU A 200 2.08 -20.40 -7.65
N LYS A 201 2.60 -21.63 -7.52
CA LYS A 201 1.80 -22.87 -7.70
C LYS A 201 0.60 -23.00 -6.76
N GLY A 202 0.62 -22.33 -5.62
CA GLY A 202 -0.50 -22.33 -4.66
C GLY A 202 -1.77 -21.64 -5.20
N PHE A 203 -1.64 -20.74 -6.18
CA PHE A 203 -2.78 -20.06 -6.79
C PHE A 203 -3.52 -20.97 -7.77
N SER A 204 -4.83 -20.77 -7.93
CA SER A 204 -5.65 -21.52 -8.89
C SER A 204 -5.15 -21.41 -10.34
N THR A 205 -4.57 -20.27 -10.71
CA THR A 205 -3.91 -20.04 -12.00
C THR A 205 -2.38 -20.13 -11.92
N GLY A 206 -1.82 -20.64 -10.83
CA GLY A 206 -0.38 -20.68 -10.55
C GLY A 206 0.46 -21.48 -11.54
N ASN A 207 -0.16 -22.47 -12.20
CA ASN A 207 0.49 -23.30 -13.21
C ASN A 207 0.51 -22.67 -14.62
N GLN A 208 -0.02 -21.46 -14.78
CA GLN A 208 0.04 -20.74 -16.07
C GLN A 208 1.36 -19.99 -16.22
N LYS A 209 1.63 -19.53 -17.45
CA LYS A 209 2.78 -18.66 -17.73
C LYS A 209 2.49 -17.19 -17.44
N TYR A 210 3.48 -16.55 -16.81
CA TYR A 210 3.48 -15.13 -16.52
C TYR A 210 4.80 -14.50 -16.95
N ARG A 211 4.80 -13.21 -17.26
CA ARG A 211 5.99 -12.35 -17.16
C ARG A 211 5.92 -11.64 -15.81
N ARG A 212 7.02 -11.62 -15.06
CA ARG A 212 7.13 -10.97 -13.75
C ARG A 212 8.32 -10.03 -13.75
N VAL A 213 8.08 -8.77 -13.37
CA VAL A 213 9.13 -7.78 -13.21
C VAL A 213 9.10 -7.20 -11.81
N LEU A 214 10.16 -7.43 -11.04
CA LEU A 214 10.30 -6.85 -9.71
C LEU A 214 11.17 -5.61 -9.77
N LEU A 215 10.61 -4.48 -9.34
CA LEU A 215 11.26 -3.18 -9.37
C LEU A 215 11.58 -2.68 -7.95
N LYS A 216 12.71 -1.99 -7.81
CA LYS A 216 13.10 -1.25 -6.60
C LYS A 216 13.64 0.13 -6.96
N HIS A 217 13.56 1.07 -6.03
CA HIS A 217 14.25 2.34 -6.16
C HIS A 217 15.77 2.15 -6.01
N LYS A 218 16.54 2.96 -6.75
CA LYS A 218 18.00 2.88 -6.76
C LYS A 218 18.64 3.54 -5.54
N GLN A 219 18.07 4.67 -5.12
CA GLN A 219 18.56 5.50 -4.01
C GLN A 219 17.62 5.40 -2.82
N GLU A 220 18.17 5.56 -1.61
CA GLU A 220 17.32 5.65 -0.42
C GLU A 220 16.30 6.78 -0.57
N ARG A 221 15.05 6.49 -0.19
CA ARG A 221 13.98 7.48 -0.20
C ARG A 221 14.31 8.63 0.78
N LYS A 222 13.98 9.85 0.37
CA LYS A 222 14.18 11.10 1.13
C LYS A 222 12.86 11.63 1.67
N GLY A 223 12.93 12.60 2.56
CA GLY A 223 11.78 13.34 3.08
C GLY A 223 11.30 12.90 4.45
N PRO A 224 10.26 13.58 4.99
CA PRO A 224 9.97 13.59 6.42
C PRO A 224 9.75 12.20 7.02
N PHE A 225 9.00 11.35 6.32
CA PHE A 225 8.62 10.02 6.79
C PHE A 225 9.45 8.89 6.19
N SER A 226 10.47 9.18 5.37
CA SER A 226 11.14 8.12 4.61
C SER A 226 11.85 7.08 5.47
N GLU A 227 12.27 7.43 6.68
CA GLU A 227 12.81 6.46 7.66
C GLU A 227 11.73 5.50 8.18
N LEU A 228 10.50 5.97 8.39
CA LEU A 228 9.36 5.12 8.77
C LEU A 228 8.97 4.23 7.60
N LEU A 229 8.74 4.81 6.42
CA LEU A 229 8.19 4.10 5.26
C LEU A 229 9.20 3.08 4.69
N GLY A 230 10.49 3.41 4.77
CA GLY A 230 11.57 2.52 4.40
C GLY A 230 11.62 2.17 2.89
N PRO A 231 12.52 1.26 2.51
CA PRO A 231 12.64 0.82 1.13
C PRO A 231 11.49 -0.14 0.77
N THR A 232 10.90 0.08 -0.40
CA THR A 232 9.82 -0.77 -0.93
C THR A 232 10.13 -1.29 -2.34
N GLN A 233 9.36 -2.28 -2.78
CA GLN A 233 9.45 -2.88 -4.12
C GLN A 233 8.07 -3.05 -4.75
N ILE A 234 7.97 -2.95 -6.08
CA ILE A 234 6.73 -3.22 -6.82
C ILE A 234 6.99 -4.37 -7.76
N GLU A 235 6.15 -5.40 -7.70
CA GLU A 235 6.18 -6.52 -8.62
C GLU A 235 5.04 -6.38 -9.63
N LEU A 236 5.37 -6.28 -10.91
CA LEU A 236 4.40 -6.29 -12.01
C LEU A 236 4.25 -7.71 -12.54
N VAL A 237 3.02 -8.16 -12.71
CA VAL A 237 2.71 -9.51 -13.19
C VAL A 237 1.76 -9.43 -14.38
N GLN A 238 2.17 -10.02 -15.50
CA GLN A 238 1.37 -10.09 -16.73
C GLN A 238 1.03 -11.54 -17.03
N ALA A 239 -0.27 -11.84 -17.08
CA ALA A 239 -0.76 -13.16 -17.47
C ALA A 239 -0.62 -13.35 -18.99
N LEU A 240 0.00 -14.46 -19.43
CA LEU A 240 0.29 -14.70 -20.85
C LEU A 240 -0.64 -15.72 -21.51
N GLU A 241 -1.35 -16.52 -20.71
CA GLU A 241 -2.20 -17.63 -21.19
C GLU A 241 -3.69 -17.40 -20.93
N ARG A 242 -4.06 -16.22 -20.44
CA ARG A 242 -5.46 -15.83 -20.24
C ARG A 242 -5.64 -14.33 -20.44
N LYS A 243 -6.89 -13.93 -20.67
CA LYS A 243 -7.27 -12.51 -20.65
C LYS A 243 -7.59 -12.09 -19.21
N PRO A 244 -6.82 -11.18 -18.60
CA PRO A 244 -7.09 -10.71 -17.25
C PRO A 244 -8.34 -9.81 -17.22
N VAL A 245 -8.95 -9.70 -16.04
CA VAL A 245 -10.06 -8.78 -15.77
C VAL A 245 -9.65 -7.73 -14.74
N LYS A 246 -10.30 -6.57 -14.73
CA LYS A 246 -10.08 -5.57 -13.67
C LYS A 246 -10.59 -6.11 -12.34
N ILE A 247 -9.74 -6.11 -11.31
CA ILE A 247 -10.07 -6.59 -9.96
C ILE A 247 -11.32 -5.87 -9.41
N PHE A 248 -11.47 -4.58 -9.71
CA PHE A 248 -12.60 -3.74 -9.29
C PHE A 248 -13.75 -3.64 -10.31
N LYS A 249 -13.82 -4.54 -11.30
CA LYS A 249 -14.92 -4.57 -12.26
C LYS A 249 -16.29 -4.57 -11.54
N ASP A 250 -17.17 -3.64 -11.96
CA ASP A 250 -18.52 -3.43 -11.43
C ASP A 250 -18.59 -3.07 -9.94
N ARG A 251 -17.50 -2.48 -9.40
CA ARG A 251 -17.37 -2.05 -8.00
C ARG A 251 -16.80 -0.64 -7.91
N LEU A 252 -17.02 -0.02 -6.76
CA LEU A 252 -16.60 1.35 -6.47
C LEU A 252 -15.28 1.36 -5.71
N TRP A 253 -14.55 2.47 -5.78
CA TRP A 253 -13.48 2.72 -4.81
C TRP A 253 -14.04 2.63 -3.39
N GLY A 254 -13.31 2.06 -2.44
CA GLY A 254 -13.83 1.76 -1.09
C GLY A 254 -14.59 0.42 -0.97
N ASP A 255 -14.94 -0.24 -2.08
CA ASP A 255 -15.43 -1.62 -2.04
C ASP A 255 -14.31 -2.62 -1.68
N TRP A 256 -14.69 -3.87 -1.42
CA TRP A 256 -13.88 -4.88 -0.76
C TRP A 256 -12.57 -5.21 -1.52
N GLY A 257 -11.39 -4.87 -0.99
CA GLY A 257 -10.12 -5.12 -1.68
C GLY A 257 -9.09 -4.02 -1.49
N PHE A 258 -7.99 -4.09 -2.23
CA PHE A 258 -6.97 -3.04 -2.26
C PHE A 258 -7.41 -1.89 -3.18
N ILE A 259 -7.92 -0.81 -2.59
CA ILE A 259 -8.62 0.26 -3.33
C ILE A 259 -7.69 1.30 -3.95
N HIS A 260 -6.47 1.43 -3.43
CA HIS A 260 -5.40 2.24 -4.00
C HIS A 260 -4.04 1.83 -3.42
N LEU A 261 -2.96 2.24 -4.09
CA LEU A 261 -1.61 2.29 -3.51
C LEU A 261 -1.21 3.76 -3.31
N CYS A 262 -0.90 4.17 -2.08
CA CYS A 262 -0.62 5.57 -1.77
C CYS A 262 0.86 5.84 -1.52
N PHE A 263 1.37 6.92 -2.11
CA PHE A 263 2.71 7.43 -1.90
C PHE A 263 2.71 8.74 -1.11
N ASP A 264 3.61 8.84 -0.13
CA ASP A 264 3.94 10.11 0.49
C ASP A 264 4.90 10.84 -0.45
N VAL A 265 4.58 12.09 -0.79
CA VAL A 265 5.34 12.88 -1.76
C VAL A 265 5.60 14.30 -1.28
N ARG A 266 6.60 14.94 -1.88
CA ARG A 266 6.83 16.39 -1.84
C ARG A 266 6.94 16.92 -3.27
N GLY A 267 6.53 18.16 -3.48
CA GLY A 267 6.52 18.79 -4.80
C GLY A 267 5.34 18.33 -5.67
N MET A 268 4.12 18.29 -5.10
CA MET A 268 2.91 17.79 -5.78
C MET A 268 2.66 18.45 -7.16
N ASP A 269 2.93 19.75 -7.31
CA ASP A 269 2.76 20.44 -8.59
C ASP A 269 3.74 19.98 -9.67
N THR A 270 4.96 19.60 -9.28
CA THR A 270 5.96 19.04 -10.19
C THR A 270 5.56 17.62 -10.59
N LEU A 271 5.17 16.79 -9.61
CA LEU A 271 4.63 15.46 -9.85
C LEU A 271 3.43 15.50 -10.81
N LYS A 272 2.49 16.43 -10.62
CA LYS A 272 1.34 16.62 -11.51
C LYS A 272 1.75 16.83 -12.97
N LYS A 273 2.78 17.64 -13.21
CA LYS A 273 3.30 17.92 -14.55
C LYS A 273 4.00 16.70 -15.15
N GLU A 274 4.83 16.01 -14.36
CA GLU A 274 5.51 14.78 -14.80
C GLU A 274 4.51 13.67 -15.15
N CYS A 275 3.54 13.43 -14.27
CA CYS A 275 2.42 12.52 -14.49
C CYS A 275 1.67 12.84 -15.80
N ALA A 276 1.29 14.10 -16.02
CA ALA A 276 0.60 14.51 -17.25
C ALA A 276 1.49 14.33 -18.51
N ALA A 277 2.78 14.66 -18.44
CA ALA A 277 3.72 14.48 -19.54
C ALA A 277 3.95 13.01 -19.89
N ALA A 278 3.90 12.12 -18.89
CA ALA A 278 4.01 10.67 -19.07
C ALA A 278 2.69 9.99 -19.52
N GLY A 279 1.58 10.74 -19.62
CA GLY A 279 0.28 10.22 -20.03
C GLY A 279 -0.63 9.74 -18.90
N PHE A 280 -0.29 10.05 -17.64
CA PHE A 280 -1.02 9.66 -16.43
C PHE A 280 -1.53 10.90 -15.66
N PRO A 281 -2.36 11.78 -16.25
CA PRO A 281 -2.78 13.01 -15.59
C PRO A 281 -3.58 12.72 -14.30
N PHE A 282 -3.52 13.67 -13.36
CA PHE A 282 -4.32 13.59 -12.14
C PHE A 282 -5.82 13.52 -12.48
N THR A 283 -6.47 12.49 -11.95
CA THR A 283 -7.92 12.25 -12.11
C THR A 283 -8.73 12.83 -10.96
N VAL A 284 -8.11 12.96 -9.79
CA VAL A 284 -8.60 13.66 -8.61
C VAL A 284 -7.45 14.50 -8.05
N ASP A 285 -7.76 15.71 -7.60
CA ASP A 285 -6.79 16.62 -6.99
C ASP A 285 -7.52 17.51 -5.99
N SER A 286 -7.14 17.48 -4.72
CA SER A 286 -7.73 18.37 -3.71
C SER A 286 -7.33 19.84 -3.91
N GLY A 287 -6.34 20.10 -4.77
CA GLY A 287 -5.87 21.43 -5.18
C GLY A 287 -5.05 22.14 -4.11
N SER A 288 -5.65 22.38 -2.95
CA SER A 288 -4.99 23.00 -1.79
C SER A 288 -4.94 22.04 -0.60
N THR A 289 -4.37 22.50 0.52
CA THR A 289 -4.43 21.78 1.80
C THR A 289 -5.88 21.44 2.12
N PHE A 290 -6.15 20.14 2.17
CA PHE A 290 -7.40 19.54 2.60
C PHE A 290 -7.26 19.14 4.08
N ASP A 291 -8.32 19.40 4.84
CA ASP A 291 -8.40 18.97 6.24
C ASP A 291 -8.73 17.48 6.30
N MET A 292 -7.84 16.69 6.89
CA MET A 292 -7.99 15.25 7.11
C MET A 292 -8.21 14.98 8.61
N GLY A 293 -9.01 15.82 9.26
CA GLY A 293 -9.32 15.78 10.68
C GLY A 293 -8.19 16.36 11.53
N GLU A 294 -7.26 15.52 11.96
CA GLU A 294 -6.14 15.95 12.80
C GLU A 294 -4.84 16.22 12.03
N ALA A 295 -4.78 15.75 10.78
CA ALA A 295 -3.72 16.04 9.83
C ALA A 295 -4.26 16.91 8.69
N GLY A 296 -3.37 17.55 7.94
CA GLY A 296 -3.77 18.31 6.76
C GLY A 296 -2.72 18.18 5.67
N GLY A 297 -3.17 18.09 4.43
CA GLY A 297 -2.30 17.89 3.27
C GLY A 297 -3.06 17.99 1.96
N ARG A 298 -2.36 17.92 0.84
CA ARG A 298 -2.97 17.79 -0.48
C ARG A 298 -2.96 16.32 -0.87
N PHE A 299 -4.04 15.83 -1.47
CA PHE A 299 -4.08 14.49 -2.04
C PHE A 299 -4.51 14.52 -3.50
N SER A 300 -4.09 13.52 -4.24
CA SER A 300 -4.43 13.35 -5.66
C SER A 300 -4.39 11.89 -6.07
N TYR A 301 -5.04 11.58 -7.18
CA TYR A 301 -5.06 10.24 -7.77
C TYR A 301 -4.66 10.29 -9.23
N ILE A 302 -4.02 9.22 -9.68
CA ILE A 302 -3.88 8.86 -11.09
C ILE A 302 -4.40 7.44 -11.30
N GLU A 303 -4.58 7.08 -12.56
CA GLU A 303 -4.80 5.71 -13.01
C GLU A 303 -3.52 5.19 -13.69
N ASP A 304 -3.10 3.97 -13.37
CA ASP A 304 -2.11 3.27 -14.20
C ASP A 304 -2.71 2.90 -15.58
N PRO A 305 -1.93 2.32 -16.53
CA PRO A 305 -2.46 1.97 -17.86
C PRO A 305 -3.72 1.09 -17.84
N ASP A 306 -3.93 0.33 -16.77
CA ASP A 306 -5.04 -0.61 -16.62
C ASP A 306 -6.18 -0.07 -15.73
N GLY A 307 -6.02 1.13 -15.16
CA GLY A 307 -6.99 1.80 -14.30
C GLY A 307 -6.83 1.48 -12.81
N ASN A 308 -5.71 0.91 -12.37
CA ASN A 308 -5.39 0.80 -10.96
C ASN A 308 -5.14 2.19 -10.37
N LEU A 309 -5.65 2.43 -9.16
CA LEU A 309 -5.56 3.74 -8.53
C LEU A 309 -4.25 3.89 -7.74
N ILE A 310 -3.48 4.91 -8.11
CA ILE A 310 -2.30 5.35 -7.37
C ILE A 310 -2.64 6.70 -6.73
N GLU A 311 -2.55 6.76 -5.40
CA GLU A 311 -2.75 7.98 -4.62
C GLU A 311 -1.41 8.64 -4.31
N PHE A 312 -1.41 9.97 -4.26
CA PHE A 312 -0.30 10.76 -3.74
C PHE A 312 -0.81 11.66 -2.63
N VAL A 313 -0.10 11.67 -1.50
CA VAL A 313 -0.37 12.56 -0.37
C VAL A 313 0.86 13.42 -0.10
N GLU A 314 0.66 14.73 -0.08
CA GLU A 314 1.64 15.70 0.40
C GLU A 314 1.18 16.23 1.75
N THR A 315 1.80 15.70 2.81
CA THR A 315 1.43 16.06 4.18
C THR A 315 1.98 17.44 4.57
N HIS A 316 1.12 18.36 5.01
CA HIS A 316 1.51 19.71 5.43
C HIS A 316 1.54 19.85 6.95
N LYS A 317 0.63 19.18 7.67
CA LYS A 317 0.50 19.27 9.12
C LYS A 317 0.29 17.88 9.73
N VAL A 318 1.07 17.54 10.76
CA VAL A 318 0.96 16.25 11.47
C VAL A 318 0.88 16.44 12.98
N PRO A 319 -0.05 15.76 13.67
CA PRO A 319 -0.08 15.72 15.14
C PRO A 319 1.04 14.81 15.67
N LEU A 320 1.92 15.34 16.52
CA LEU A 320 2.95 14.53 17.20
C LEU A 320 2.44 14.01 18.54
N MET A 321 1.75 14.86 19.31
CA MET A 321 1.10 14.48 20.57
C MET A 321 -0.26 15.17 20.67
N LYS A 322 -1.32 14.44 20.32
CA LYS A 322 -2.70 14.93 20.28
C LYS A 322 -3.13 15.57 21.61
N LYS A 323 -2.88 14.88 22.72
CA LYS A 323 -3.25 15.32 24.08
C LYS A 323 -2.59 16.62 24.52
N LEU A 324 -1.46 16.99 23.90
CA LEU A 324 -0.72 18.21 24.22
C LEU A 324 -0.86 19.28 23.14
N ASN A 325 -1.77 19.08 22.17
CA ASN A 325 -1.99 19.99 21.04
C ASN A 325 -0.69 20.31 20.28
N TRP A 326 0.25 19.36 20.22
CA TRP A 326 1.55 19.56 19.61
C TRP A 326 1.56 19.06 18.16
N TYR A 327 1.73 20.00 17.22
CA TYR A 327 1.72 19.74 15.78
C TYR A 327 3.03 20.15 15.13
N LEU A 328 3.37 19.46 14.05
CA LEU A 328 4.47 19.79 13.17
C LEU A 328 3.95 20.31 11.84
N ASP A 329 4.43 21.49 11.44
CA ASP A 329 4.21 22.08 10.12
C ASP A 329 5.36 21.67 9.19
N LEU A 330 5.08 20.76 8.27
CA LEU A 330 6.03 20.24 7.29
C LEU A 330 6.21 21.17 6.09
N SER A 331 5.31 22.13 5.87
CA SER A 331 5.45 23.09 4.76
C SER A 331 6.65 24.03 4.92
N LYS A 332 7.09 24.24 6.17
CA LYS A 332 8.21 25.11 6.54
C LYS A 332 9.54 24.37 6.71
N ARG A 333 9.57 23.07 6.44
CA ARG A 333 10.77 22.24 6.59
C ARG A 333 11.37 21.91 5.24
N ASP A 334 12.67 21.63 5.27
CA ASP A 334 13.37 21.04 4.15
C ASP A 334 12.70 19.72 3.74
N ALA A 335 12.23 19.67 2.49
CA ALA A 335 11.44 18.57 1.96
C ALA A 335 12.25 17.27 1.81
N GLU A 336 13.58 17.34 1.75
CA GLU A 336 14.44 16.15 1.66
C GLU A 336 14.78 15.56 3.03
N LYS A 337 14.68 16.36 4.10
CA LYS A 337 15.16 15.94 5.43
C LYS A 337 14.15 15.05 6.15
N ARG A 338 14.65 13.91 6.61
CA ARG A 338 13.96 13.00 7.53
C ARG A 338 13.57 13.71 8.82
N LEU A 339 12.44 13.33 9.39
CA LEU A 339 12.14 13.67 10.77
C LEU A 339 13.10 12.90 11.70
N PRO A 340 13.55 13.53 12.80
CA PRO A 340 14.28 12.80 13.83
C PRO A 340 13.52 11.54 14.28
N THR A 341 14.22 10.41 14.35
CA THR A 341 13.64 9.10 14.69
C THR A 341 12.82 9.12 15.99
N TRP A 342 13.23 9.93 16.99
CA TRP A 342 12.49 10.06 18.25
C TRP A 342 11.10 10.69 18.08
N MET A 343 10.93 11.60 17.11
CA MET A 343 9.63 12.22 16.81
C MET A 343 8.69 11.21 16.18
N ILE A 344 9.18 10.40 15.23
CA ILE A 344 8.42 9.32 14.62
C ILE A 344 8.04 8.29 15.70
N LYS A 345 8.98 7.91 16.56
CA LYS A 345 8.72 7.01 17.70
C LYS A 345 7.73 7.58 18.70
N ALA A 346 7.63 8.90 18.83
CA ALA A 346 6.66 9.51 19.72
C ALA A 346 5.22 9.28 19.30
N MET A 347 4.96 9.07 17.99
CA MET A 347 3.62 8.80 17.45
C MET A 347 2.98 7.53 18.01
N ARG A 348 3.75 6.61 18.62
CA ARG A 348 3.19 5.41 19.26
C ARG A 348 2.53 5.69 20.60
N PHE A 349 2.96 6.75 21.31
CA PHE A 349 2.51 7.01 22.68
C PHE A 349 1.06 7.49 22.67
N GLY A 350 0.18 6.71 23.30
CA GLY A 350 -1.27 6.98 23.33
C GLY A 350 -2.04 6.48 22.11
N ASN A 351 -1.36 5.91 21.12
CA ASN A 351 -1.95 5.43 19.86
C ASN A 351 -1.85 3.90 19.69
N LYS A 352 -1.04 3.21 20.51
CA LYS A 352 -0.96 1.75 20.50
C LYS A 352 -2.28 1.14 20.94
N VAL A 353 -2.80 0.22 20.13
CA VAL A 353 -4.03 -0.54 20.39
C VAL A 353 -3.64 -1.96 20.79
N SER A 354 -4.24 -2.44 21.88
CA SER A 354 -4.02 -3.80 22.39
C SER A 354 -4.64 -4.88 21.52
#